data_AF-A0AA88I882-F1
#
_entry.id   AF-A0AA88I882-F1
#
_cell.length_a   1.000
_cell.length_b   1.000
_cell.length_c   1.000
_cell.angle_alpha   90.00
_cell.angle_beta   90.00
_cell.angle_gamma   90.00
#
_symmetry.space_group_name_H-M   'P 1'
#
loop_
_entity.id
_entity.type
_entity.pdbx_description
1 polymer ?
#
loop_
_entity_poly.entity_id
_entity_poly.type
_entity_poly.pdbx_seq_one_letter_code
_entity_poly.pdbx_strand_id
1 'polypeptide(L)'
;MLIWRFKKEVAGISGYIESSVSSVAAHELALADCQESYINQRKALTKPSIAGSVQDILSMKDTCTLLRAGCALMMRVVQDEYDLYFAFFTLKCSEFENFLEDLLLAFYDGLRSRLIKVAHMETLAELCSILRSEMLTDYVVSSESLGAFVRMTVQLLADIQERLVYRAHIYIQEDILGYKPSHGDLAYPDKLVMIESIAESLQSVPATGGLRRSDSQLSMLSVASSVYDGAPKSRSGTSPADLHGMWYPPLRRALLCLSKLSRCADRNAFQGLSQEILQAVCSSIGGAAARIKSEKSQIDGMLFQIKHLLILREQIAPFQVDFTVKEINLDFSHIKDTAMNVLQKPSRMFSFSTNNVLLEFLLDGAPHVKEQLKDSRRLVERQLKANCELFINYSTFQIVGPLSDFLSKADIYLEESKEKNLSSQNWAKAEVLADIVAECQRNIGVKLPSIQRSMQLYISNKETEFILYKPIK
;
A
#
# COMPACT_ATOMS: atom_id res chain seq x y z
N MET A 1 32.99 31.75 -40.74
CA MET A 1 33.99 31.19 -41.68
C MET A 1 35.24 30.67 -40.97
N LEU A 2 35.84 31.42 -40.02
CA LEU A 2 37.01 31.00 -39.24
C LEU A 2 36.77 29.77 -38.34
N ILE A 3 35.66 29.72 -37.60
CA ILE A 3 35.29 28.57 -36.74
C ILE A 3 35.13 27.28 -37.56
N TRP A 4 34.60 27.39 -38.78
CA TRP A 4 34.38 26.26 -39.67
C TRP A 4 35.69 25.72 -40.27
N ARG A 5 36.66 26.60 -40.57
CA ARG A 5 38.02 26.19 -40.98
C ARG A 5 38.80 25.58 -39.83
N PHE A 6 38.76 26.21 -38.66
CA PHE A 6 39.39 25.67 -37.44
C PHE A 6 38.81 24.30 -37.08
N LYS A 7 37.48 24.13 -37.13
CA LYS A 7 36.81 22.84 -36.95
C LYS A 7 37.30 21.79 -37.94
N LYS A 8 37.43 22.13 -39.22
CA LYS A 8 37.86 21.20 -40.27
C LYS A 8 39.33 20.78 -40.14
N GLU A 9 40.21 21.71 -39.78
CA GLU A 9 41.64 21.44 -39.59
C GLU A 9 41.90 20.63 -38.32
N VAL A 10 41.29 21.02 -37.20
CA VAL A 10 41.45 20.31 -35.91
C VAL A 10 40.80 18.92 -35.94
N ALA A 11 39.61 18.77 -36.54
CA ALA A 11 38.99 17.45 -36.70
C ALA A 11 39.79 16.54 -37.65
N GLY A 12 40.43 17.10 -38.68
CA GLY A 12 41.31 16.36 -39.58
C GLY A 12 42.59 15.87 -38.89
N ILE A 13 43.18 16.70 -38.03
CA ILE A 13 44.38 16.35 -37.24
C ILE A 13 44.02 15.33 -36.16
N SER A 14 42.91 15.54 -35.44
CA SER A 14 42.38 14.61 -34.44
C SER A 14 42.11 13.23 -35.05
N GLY A 15 41.39 13.17 -36.18
CA GLY A 15 41.11 11.90 -36.86
C GLY A 15 42.38 11.19 -37.38
N TYR A 16 43.41 11.94 -37.79
CA TYR A 16 44.70 11.37 -38.18
C TYR A 16 45.44 10.76 -36.98
N ILE A 17 45.44 11.46 -35.84
CA ILE A 17 46.03 10.98 -34.58
C ILE A 17 45.27 9.72 -34.11
N GLU A 18 43.93 9.75 -34.10
CA GLU A 18 43.06 8.64 -33.70
C GLU A 18 43.28 7.38 -34.55
N SER A 19 43.44 7.52 -35.87
CA SER A 19 43.77 6.40 -36.78
C SER A 19 45.16 5.80 -36.56
N SER A 20 46.06 6.55 -35.90
CA SER A 20 47.46 6.19 -35.66
C SER A 20 47.76 5.78 -34.21
N VAL A 21 46.75 5.80 -33.32
CA VAL A 21 46.88 5.47 -31.88
C VAL A 21 47.44 4.07 -31.68
N SER A 22 47.09 3.10 -32.53
CA SER A 22 47.59 1.73 -32.44
C SER A 22 49.08 1.55 -32.76
N SER A 23 49.75 2.59 -33.28
CA SER A 23 51.12 2.47 -33.81
C SER A 23 52.20 3.08 -32.91
N VAL A 24 51.90 4.07 -32.05
CA VAL A 24 52.92 4.79 -31.25
C VAL A 24 52.30 5.33 -29.96
N ALA A 25 52.87 4.96 -28.80
CA ALA A 25 52.43 5.42 -27.47
C ALA A 25 52.44 6.96 -27.29
N ALA A 26 53.28 7.67 -28.03
CA ALA A 26 53.32 9.14 -28.02
C ALA A 26 52.05 9.79 -28.62
N HIS A 27 51.37 9.14 -29.58
CA HIS A 27 50.12 9.64 -30.15
C HIS A 27 48.94 9.43 -29.18
N GLU A 28 48.98 8.39 -28.36
CA GLU A 28 47.99 8.14 -27.31
C GLU A 28 48.07 9.21 -26.20
N LEU A 29 49.29 9.54 -25.75
CA LEU A 29 49.52 10.63 -24.78
C LEU A 29 49.12 12.01 -25.34
N ALA A 30 49.52 12.31 -26.57
CA ALA A 30 49.16 13.57 -27.21
C ALA A 30 47.64 13.73 -27.42
N LEU A 31 46.93 12.62 -27.71
CA LEU A 31 45.48 12.62 -27.82
C LEU A 31 44.82 12.88 -26.46
N ALA A 32 45.31 12.23 -25.40
CA ALA A 32 44.82 12.46 -24.04
C ALA A 32 45.00 13.92 -23.61
N ASP A 33 46.19 14.50 -23.81
CA ASP A 33 46.46 15.92 -23.50
C ASP A 33 45.55 16.88 -24.28
N CYS A 34 45.26 16.55 -25.55
CA CYS A 34 44.35 17.34 -26.39
C CYS A 34 42.90 17.26 -25.90
N GLN A 35 42.44 16.06 -25.52
CA GLN A 35 41.10 15.84 -24.97
C GLN A 35 40.95 16.55 -23.62
N GLU A 36 41.94 16.44 -22.73
CA GLU A 36 41.93 17.10 -21.43
C GLU A 36 41.88 18.64 -21.59
N SER A 37 42.74 19.20 -22.44
CA SER A 37 42.77 20.64 -22.72
C SER A 37 41.46 21.14 -23.32
N TYR A 38 40.86 20.39 -24.26
CA TYR A 38 39.55 20.68 -24.80
C TYR A 38 38.48 20.69 -23.71
N ILE A 39 38.41 19.64 -22.88
CA ILE A 39 37.43 19.51 -21.80
C ILE A 39 37.60 20.62 -20.78
N ASN A 40 38.82 20.98 -20.39
CA ASN A 40 39.09 22.06 -19.43
C ASN A 40 38.62 23.42 -19.96
N GLN A 41 38.88 23.72 -21.23
CA GLN A 41 38.40 24.95 -21.85
C GLN A 41 36.87 24.97 -21.98
N ARG A 42 36.25 23.83 -22.33
CA ARG A 42 34.78 23.71 -22.36
C ARG A 42 34.17 23.86 -20.98
N LYS A 43 34.73 23.23 -19.95
CA LYS A 43 34.31 23.38 -18.54
C LYS A 43 34.29 24.85 -18.12
N ALA A 44 35.34 25.61 -18.44
CA ALA A 44 35.44 27.03 -18.09
C ALA A 44 34.37 27.90 -18.76
N LEU A 45 33.96 27.58 -19.99
CA LEU A 45 32.95 28.33 -20.75
C LEU A 45 31.52 27.93 -20.38
N THR A 46 31.28 26.63 -20.22
CA THR A 46 29.94 26.06 -20.10
C THR A 46 29.42 26.09 -18.66
N LYS A 47 30.26 25.79 -17.65
CA LYS A 47 29.84 25.75 -16.23
C LYS A 47 29.15 27.04 -15.74
N PRO A 48 29.67 28.27 -15.95
CA PRO A 48 29.04 29.48 -15.41
C PRO A 48 27.68 29.80 -16.07
N SER A 49 27.56 29.57 -17.37
CA SER A 49 26.30 29.81 -18.12
C SER A 49 25.19 28.85 -17.68
N ILE A 50 25.54 27.56 -17.53
CA ILE A 50 24.60 26.55 -17.05
C ILE A 50 24.25 26.80 -15.59
N ALA A 51 25.21 27.15 -14.73
CA ALA A 51 24.93 27.45 -13.33
C ALA A 51 23.93 28.60 -13.20
N GLY A 52 24.06 29.67 -14.00
CA GLY A 52 23.07 30.75 -14.04
C GLY A 52 21.68 30.26 -14.45
N SER A 53 21.60 29.53 -15.57
CA SER A 53 20.34 28.98 -16.09
C SER A 53 19.67 28.01 -15.12
N VAL A 54 20.46 27.19 -14.43
CA VAL A 54 20.00 26.26 -13.39
C VAL A 54 19.46 27.02 -12.19
N GLN A 55 20.12 28.08 -11.73
CA GLN A 55 19.62 28.90 -10.63
C GLN A 55 18.29 29.59 -10.99
N ASP A 56 18.15 30.09 -12.21
CA ASP A 56 16.92 30.69 -12.70
C ASP A 56 15.76 29.67 -12.68
N ILE A 57 16.01 28.44 -13.14
CA ILE A 57 15.02 27.36 -13.10
C ILE A 57 14.71 26.95 -11.65
N LEU A 58 15.72 26.83 -10.80
CA LEU A 58 15.54 26.49 -9.38
C LEU A 58 14.72 27.53 -8.62
N SER A 59 14.65 28.77 -9.10
CA SER A 59 13.83 29.85 -8.52
C SER A 59 12.32 29.66 -8.75
N MET A 60 11.92 28.79 -9.68
CA MET A 60 10.51 28.53 -9.98
C MET A 60 9.75 27.99 -8.76
N LYS A 61 8.48 28.41 -8.62
CA LYS A 61 7.63 28.04 -7.48
C LYS A 61 7.08 26.62 -7.59
N ASP A 62 6.70 26.20 -8.78
CA ASP A 62 6.12 24.88 -9.01
C ASP A 62 7.21 23.86 -9.31
N THR A 63 7.33 22.85 -8.43
CA THR A 63 8.33 21.78 -8.53
C THR A 63 8.13 20.93 -9.78
N CYS A 64 6.89 20.72 -10.23
CA CYS A 64 6.60 19.89 -11.42
C CYS A 64 7.06 20.60 -12.71
N THR A 65 6.73 21.88 -12.85
CA THR A 65 7.21 22.71 -13.97
C THR A 65 8.73 22.85 -13.95
N LEU A 66 9.32 23.09 -12.77
CA LEU A 66 10.76 23.15 -12.58
C LEU A 66 11.45 21.87 -13.06
N LEU A 67 10.95 20.70 -12.65
CA LEU A 67 11.52 19.42 -13.04
C LEU A 67 11.50 19.24 -14.57
N ARG A 68 10.36 19.50 -15.21
CA ARG A 68 10.23 19.38 -16.67
C ARG A 68 11.17 20.33 -17.41
N ALA A 69 11.20 21.60 -17.02
CA ALA A 69 12.06 22.61 -17.64
C ALA A 69 13.55 22.30 -17.42
N GLY A 70 13.91 21.90 -16.20
CA GLY A 70 15.28 21.55 -15.83
C GLY A 70 15.78 20.30 -16.54
N CYS A 71 15.00 19.22 -16.57
CA CYS A 71 15.33 18.02 -17.32
C CYS A 71 15.43 18.29 -18.83
N ALA A 72 14.54 19.09 -19.41
CA ALA A 72 14.62 19.49 -20.81
C ALA A 72 15.89 20.28 -21.14
N LEU A 73 16.28 21.22 -20.26
CA LEU A 73 17.54 21.96 -20.38
C LEU A 73 18.74 21.00 -20.30
N MET A 74 18.77 20.13 -19.29
CA MET A 74 19.88 19.19 -19.08
C MET A 74 20.02 18.21 -20.26
N MET A 75 18.92 17.65 -20.76
CA MET A 75 18.95 16.79 -21.94
C MET A 75 19.53 17.51 -23.15
N ARG A 76 19.11 18.76 -23.39
CA ARG A 76 19.62 19.56 -24.51
C ARG A 76 21.11 19.86 -24.35
N VAL A 77 21.54 20.26 -23.17
CA VAL A 77 22.96 20.52 -22.87
C VAL A 77 23.81 19.27 -23.11
N VAL A 78 23.39 18.12 -22.58
CA VAL A 78 24.13 16.86 -22.73
C VAL A 78 24.22 16.46 -24.20
N GLN A 79 23.12 16.59 -24.95
CA GLN A 79 23.10 16.30 -26.38
C GLN A 79 23.99 17.27 -27.18
N ASP A 80 23.90 18.58 -26.92
CA ASP A 80 24.69 19.60 -27.62
C ASP A 80 26.20 19.42 -27.35
N GLU A 81 26.60 19.10 -26.11
CA GLU A 81 28.01 18.83 -25.78
C GLU A 81 28.50 17.49 -26.35
N TYR A 82 27.64 16.47 -26.40
CA TYR A 82 27.95 15.20 -27.05
C TYR A 82 28.18 15.39 -28.54
N ASP A 83 27.25 16.02 -29.25
CA ASP A 83 27.36 16.30 -30.69
C ASP A 83 28.57 17.19 -31.00
N LEU A 84 28.90 18.13 -30.11
CA LEU A 84 30.08 18.98 -30.25
C LEU A 84 31.37 18.18 -30.06
N TYR A 85 31.45 17.33 -29.04
CA TYR A 85 32.62 16.48 -28.79
C TYR A 85 32.89 15.54 -29.97
N PHE A 86 31.85 14.85 -30.45
CA PHE A 86 31.98 13.92 -31.59
C PHE A 86 32.24 14.59 -32.93
N ALA A 87 32.10 15.92 -33.01
CA ALA A 87 32.52 16.67 -34.17
C ALA A 87 34.03 16.94 -34.22
N PHE A 88 34.76 16.73 -33.12
CA PHE A 88 36.21 16.90 -33.03
C PHE A 88 36.95 15.58 -32.76
N PHE A 89 36.36 14.66 -32.01
CA PHE A 89 36.97 13.38 -31.62
C PHE A 89 36.04 12.23 -31.98
N THR A 90 36.58 11.10 -32.45
CA THR A 90 35.79 9.88 -32.68
C THR A 90 35.87 8.91 -31.51
N LEU A 91 36.89 9.04 -30.66
CA LEU A 91 37.08 8.19 -29.50
C LEU A 91 36.43 8.76 -28.23
N LYS A 92 35.75 7.88 -27.49
CA LYS A 92 35.20 8.19 -26.17
C LYS A 92 36.31 8.26 -25.12
N CYS A 93 36.24 9.29 -24.28
CA CYS A 93 37.13 9.47 -23.14
C CYS A 93 36.32 9.49 -21.84
N SER A 94 36.83 8.83 -20.79
CA SER A 94 36.20 8.81 -19.46
C SER A 94 36.10 10.21 -18.84
N GLU A 95 37.04 11.10 -19.14
CA GLU A 95 37.02 12.48 -18.66
C GLU A 95 35.87 13.31 -19.23
N PHE A 96 35.43 12.98 -20.45
CA PHE A 96 34.27 13.60 -21.07
C PHE A 96 32.98 13.13 -20.40
N GLU A 97 32.87 11.84 -20.05
CA GLU A 97 31.72 11.34 -19.27
C GLU A 97 31.66 12.01 -17.89
N ASN A 98 32.79 12.13 -17.19
CA ASN A 98 32.88 12.86 -15.92
C ASN A 98 32.49 14.34 -16.07
N PHE A 99 32.84 14.99 -17.19
CA PHE A 99 32.40 16.35 -17.47
C PHE A 99 30.88 16.47 -17.60
N LEU A 100 30.24 15.53 -18.31
CA LEU A 100 28.79 15.52 -18.44
C LEU A 100 28.11 15.27 -17.10
N GLU A 101 28.65 14.36 -16.27
CA GLU A 101 28.15 14.11 -14.92
C GLU A 101 28.29 15.34 -14.01
N ASP A 102 29.42 16.04 -14.02
CA ASP A 102 29.64 17.30 -13.30
C ASP A 102 28.55 18.35 -13.59
N LEU A 103 28.15 18.47 -14.86
CA LEU A 103 27.12 19.44 -15.27
C LEU A 103 25.75 19.06 -14.72
N LEU A 104 25.42 17.76 -14.73
CA LEU A 104 24.16 17.23 -14.22
C LEU A 104 24.09 17.28 -12.69
N LEU A 105 25.23 17.07 -12.00
CA LEU A 105 25.33 17.10 -10.55
C LEU A 105 24.91 18.45 -9.97
N ALA A 106 25.30 19.56 -10.60
CA ALA A 106 24.91 20.90 -10.15
C ALA A 106 23.38 21.10 -10.13
N PHE A 107 22.68 20.55 -11.13
CA PHE A 107 21.22 20.57 -11.18
C PHE A 107 20.60 19.61 -10.17
N TYR A 108 21.15 18.40 -10.06
CA TYR A 108 20.71 17.37 -9.12
C TYR A 108 20.79 17.86 -7.66
N ASP A 109 21.89 18.48 -7.24
CA ASP A 109 22.05 19.01 -5.87
C ASP A 109 21.01 20.10 -5.55
N GLY A 110 20.76 20.99 -6.52
CA GLY A 110 19.72 22.01 -6.42
C GLY A 110 18.32 21.43 -6.28
N LEU A 111 17.99 20.42 -7.09
CA LEU A 111 16.72 19.70 -7.01
C LEU A 111 16.57 18.97 -5.68
N ARG A 112 17.60 18.25 -5.23
CA ARG A 112 17.57 17.46 -3.99
C ARG A 112 17.22 18.34 -2.79
N SER A 113 17.80 19.53 -2.68
CA SER A 113 17.48 20.51 -1.63
C SER A 113 16.00 20.95 -1.62
N ARG A 114 15.37 21.05 -2.80
CA ARG A 114 13.93 21.35 -2.94
C ARG A 114 13.08 20.13 -2.58
N LEU A 115 13.43 18.95 -3.07
CA LEU A 115 12.67 17.70 -2.89
C LEU A 115 12.54 17.30 -1.42
N ILE A 116 13.57 17.51 -0.62
CA ILE A 116 13.54 17.24 0.83
C ILE A 116 12.42 18.05 1.54
N LYS A 117 12.14 19.27 1.06
CA LYS A 117 11.13 20.16 1.66
C LYS A 117 9.70 19.84 1.21
N VAL A 118 9.52 19.03 0.18
CA VAL A 118 8.18 18.65 -0.29
C VAL A 118 7.50 17.76 0.75
N ALA A 119 6.34 18.20 1.23
CA ALA A 119 5.55 17.50 2.24
C ALA A 119 4.34 16.75 1.66
N HIS A 120 3.82 17.21 0.53
CA HIS A 120 2.62 16.67 -0.11
C HIS A 120 2.94 15.41 -0.91
N MET A 121 2.24 14.33 -0.58
CA MET A 121 2.39 13.04 -1.25
C MET A 121 1.94 13.11 -2.73
N GLU A 122 0.97 13.97 -3.04
CA GLU A 122 0.47 14.20 -4.40
C GLU A 122 1.55 14.74 -5.32
N THR A 123 2.29 15.75 -4.86
CA THR A 123 3.38 16.35 -5.65
C THR A 123 4.49 15.33 -5.86
N LEU A 124 4.88 14.57 -4.84
CA LEU A 124 5.90 13.52 -4.97
C LEU A 124 5.46 12.41 -5.95
N ALA A 125 4.19 12.01 -5.88
CA ALA A 125 3.60 11.03 -6.79
C ALA A 125 3.61 11.50 -8.25
N GLU A 126 3.28 12.78 -8.48
CA GLU A 126 3.32 13.40 -9.81
C GLU A 126 4.76 13.48 -10.34
N LEU A 127 5.73 13.90 -9.52
CA LEU A 127 7.15 13.93 -9.90
C LEU A 127 7.67 12.54 -10.30
N CYS A 128 7.32 11.49 -9.55
CA CYS A 128 7.64 10.12 -9.93
C CYS A 128 7.00 9.70 -11.27
N SER A 129 5.79 10.19 -11.57
CA SER A 129 5.12 9.94 -12.85
C SER A 129 5.82 10.67 -13.99
N ILE A 130 6.20 11.93 -13.80
CA ILE A 130 6.93 12.73 -14.80
C ILE A 130 8.25 12.06 -15.15
N LEU A 131 9.04 11.66 -14.14
CA LEU A 131 10.33 11.03 -14.39
C LEU A 131 10.20 9.71 -15.15
N ARG A 132 9.24 8.85 -14.78
CA ARG A 132 9.06 7.56 -15.45
C ARG A 132 8.43 7.66 -16.83
N SER A 133 7.42 8.52 -16.99
CA SER A 133 6.63 8.56 -18.22
C SER A 133 7.15 9.57 -19.25
N GLU A 134 7.69 10.70 -18.80
CA GLU A 134 8.13 11.78 -19.70
C GLU A 134 9.66 11.77 -19.92
N MET A 135 10.45 11.48 -18.89
CA MET A 135 11.92 11.64 -18.96
C MET A 135 12.68 10.33 -19.27
N LEU A 136 12.19 9.19 -18.78
CA LEU A 136 12.75 7.86 -19.04
C LEU A 136 12.02 7.15 -20.20
N THR A 137 11.87 7.83 -21.33
CA THR A 137 11.30 7.21 -22.54
C THR A 137 12.29 6.25 -23.19
N ASP A 138 11.80 5.21 -23.88
CA ASP A 138 12.63 4.19 -24.53
C ASP A 138 13.69 4.78 -25.47
N TYR A 139 13.37 5.91 -26.12
CA TYR A 139 14.31 6.67 -26.94
C TYR A 139 15.48 7.25 -26.15
N VAL A 140 15.20 7.86 -25.00
CA VAL A 140 16.23 8.47 -24.14
C VAL A 140 17.13 7.39 -23.55
N VAL A 141 16.56 6.25 -23.15
CA VAL A 141 17.32 5.12 -22.60
C VAL A 141 18.19 4.45 -23.68
N SER A 142 17.72 4.39 -24.92
CA SER A 142 18.47 3.79 -26.04
C SER A 142 19.56 4.71 -26.59
N SER A 143 19.54 5.99 -26.25
CA SER A 143 20.48 6.98 -26.77
C SER A 143 21.80 6.93 -25.98
N GLU A 144 22.87 6.53 -26.65
CA GLU A 144 24.21 6.44 -26.07
C GLU A 144 24.74 7.80 -25.57
N SER A 145 24.25 8.91 -26.16
CA SER A 145 24.58 10.28 -25.76
C SER A 145 24.01 10.70 -24.41
N LEU A 146 22.88 10.13 -24.00
CA LEU A 146 22.15 10.54 -22.81
C LEU A 146 22.41 9.63 -21.60
N GLY A 147 23.40 8.73 -21.68
CA GLY A 147 23.69 7.77 -20.61
C GLY A 147 23.90 8.40 -19.23
N ALA A 148 24.66 9.51 -19.15
CA ALA A 148 24.87 10.24 -17.89
C ALA A 148 23.56 10.85 -17.34
N PHE A 149 22.72 11.38 -18.23
CA PHE A 149 21.41 11.94 -17.86
C PHE A 149 20.45 10.85 -17.34
N VAL A 150 20.44 9.69 -17.99
CA VAL A 150 19.63 8.54 -17.55
C VAL A 150 20.06 8.07 -16.17
N ARG A 151 21.38 7.94 -15.90
CA ARG A 151 21.89 7.59 -14.56
C ARG A 151 21.42 8.56 -13.49
N MET A 152 21.58 9.87 -13.72
CA MET A 152 21.12 10.90 -12.79
C MET A 152 19.59 10.85 -12.58
N THR A 153 18.82 10.67 -13.65
CA THR A 153 17.36 10.61 -13.58
C THR A 153 16.85 9.41 -12.80
N VAL A 154 17.49 8.24 -12.97
CA VAL A 154 17.19 7.04 -12.19
C VAL A 154 17.51 7.24 -10.71
N GLN A 155 18.65 7.86 -10.40
CA GLN A 155 19.01 8.19 -9.01
C GLN A 155 18.03 9.18 -8.38
N LEU A 156 17.64 10.22 -9.14
CA LEU A 156 16.63 11.19 -8.70
C LEU A 156 15.27 10.54 -8.46
N LEU A 157 14.87 9.61 -9.33
CA LEU A 157 13.63 8.85 -9.15
C LEU A 157 13.67 8.03 -7.86
N ALA A 158 14.79 7.38 -7.55
CA ALA A 158 14.97 6.61 -6.31
C ALA A 158 14.84 7.50 -5.06
N ASP A 159 15.48 8.68 -5.05
CA ASP A 159 15.37 9.63 -3.93
C ASP A 159 13.93 10.12 -3.72
N ILE A 160 13.21 10.42 -4.80
CA ILE A 160 11.81 10.88 -4.72
C ILE A 160 10.91 9.73 -4.23
N GLN A 161 11.16 8.49 -4.67
CA GLN A 161 10.46 7.31 -4.18
C GLN A 161 10.71 7.08 -2.70
N GLU A 162 11.95 7.13 -2.22
CA GLU A 162 12.27 7.01 -0.80
C GLU A 162 11.54 8.09 0.03
N ARG A 163 11.56 9.34 -0.47
CA ARG A 163 10.84 10.44 0.16
C ARG A 163 9.32 10.20 0.17
N LEU A 164 8.75 9.69 -0.93
CA LEU A 164 7.34 9.35 -1.04
C LEU A 164 6.95 8.27 -0.02
N VAL A 165 7.75 7.21 0.11
CA VAL A 165 7.56 6.13 1.08
C VAL A 165 7.59 6.68 2.50
N TYR A 166 8.58 7.52 2.83
CA TYR A 166 8.67 8.17 4.14
C TYR A 166 7.43 9.02 4.46
N ARG A 167 6.97 9.85 3.50
CA ARG A 167 5.78 10.68 3.69
C ARG A 167 4.51 9.85 3.79
N ALA A 168 4.41 8.74 3.05
CA ALA A 168 3.31 7.79 3.17
C ALA A 168 3.29 7.15 4.57
N HIS A 169 4.44 6.76 5.12
CA HIS A 169 4.51 6.21 6.47
C HIS A 169 4.04 7.21 7.53
N ILE A 170 4.47 8.49 7.45
CA ILE A 170 3.98 9.54 8.34
C ILE A 170 2.45 9.70 8.23
N TYR A 171 1.94 9.76 7.00
CA TYR A 171 0.50 9.86 6.77
C TYR A 171 -0.28 8.69 7.40
N ILE A 172 0.25 7.46 7.32
CA ILE A 172 -0.37 6.29 7.95
C ILE A 172 -0.41 6.46 9.49
N GLN A 173 0.70 6.89 10.08
CA GLN A 173 0.81 7.06 11.53
C GLN A 173 -0.10 8.20 12.05
N GLU A 174 -0.09 9.36 11.40
CA GLU A 174 -0.80 10.55 11.86
C GLU A 174 -2.29 10.53 11.47
N ASP A 175 -2.59 10.24 10.20
CA ASP A 175 -3.94 10.44 9.63
C ASP A 175 -4.83 9.18 9.66
N ILE A 176 -4.25 7.99 9.88
CA ILE A 176 -5.01 6.72 9.96
C ILE A 176 -4.97 6.16 11.39
N LEU A 177 -3.78 5.90 11.94
CA LEU A 177 -3.62 5.36 13.30
C LEU A 177 -3.91 6.41 14.37
N GLY A 178 -3.39 7.62 14.19
CA GLY A 178 -3.58 8.76 15.10
C GLY A 178 -4.97 9.40 14.99
N TYR A 179 -5.83 8.94 14.07
CA TYR A 179 -7.16 9.50 13.89
C TYR A 179 -8.00 9.32 15.16
N LYS A 180 -8.48 10.44 15.70
CA LYS A 180 -9.43 10.45 16.82
C LYS A 180 -10.84 10.54 16.25
N PRO A 181 -11.68 9.49 16.40
CA PRO A 181 -13.07 9.53 15.94
C PRO A 181 -13.81 10.73 16.53
N SER A 182 -14.47 11.50 15.67
CA SER A 182 -15.38 12.55 16.14
C SER A 182 -16.66 11.93 16.71
N HIS A 183 -17.37 12.64 17.59
CA HIS A 183 -18.66 12.17 18.11
C HIS A 183 -19.68 11.89 16.98
N GLY A 184 -19.60 12.64 15.87
CA GLY A 184 -20.39 12.36 14.68
C GLY A 184 -20.03 11.03 14.01
N ASP A 185 -18.76 10.64 13.98
CA ASP A 185 -18.33 9.35 13.41
C ASP A 185 -18.76 8.16 14.27
N LEU A 186 -18.82 8.35 15.60
CA LEU A 186 -19.27 7.36 16.57
C LEU A 186 -20.80 7.23 16.66
N ALA A 187 -21.55 8.29 16.32
CA ALA A 187 -23.01 8.29 16.17
C ALA A 187 -23.49 7.55 14.89
N TYR A 188 -22.74 6.53 14.46
CA TYR A 188 -23.07 5.70 13.30
C TYR A 188 -24.43 4.99 13.40
N PRO A 189 -24.84 4.43 14.56
CA PRO A 189 -26.13 3.75 14.67
C PRO A 189 -27.32 4.69 14.40
N ASP A 190 -27.28 5.92 14.93
CA ASP A 190 -28.39 6.88 14.78
C ASP A 190 -28.45 7.42 13.35
N LYS A 191 -27.30 7.58 12.70
CA LYS A 191 -27.21 7.99 11.30
C LYS A 191 -27.88 6.98 10.38
N LEU A 192 -27.67 5.68 10.62
CA LEU A 192 -28.29 4.63 9.82
C LEU A 192 -29.81 4.62 9.97
N VAL A 193 -30.32 4.72 11.21
CA VAL A 193 -31.76 4.79 11.51
C VAL A 193 -32.40 6.03 10.89
N MET A 194 -31.75 7.19 11.00
CA MET A 194 -32.23 8.43 10.37
C MET A 194 -32.35 8.27 8.85
N ILE A 195 -31.37 7.65 8.21
CA ILE A 195 -31.37 7.45 6.75
C ILE A 195 -32.41 6.42 6.32
N GLU A 196 -32.61 5.35 7.09
CA GLU A 196 -33.71 4.40 6.88
C GLU A 196 -35.06 5.13 6.95
N SER A 197 -35.28 5.95 7.99
CA SER A 197 -36.52 6.73 8.13
C SER A 197 -36.74 7.74 6.99
N ILE A 198 -35.66 8.35 6.48
CA ILE A 198 -35.71 9.24 5.31
C ILE A 198 -36.06 8.43 4.05
N ALA A 199 -35.44 7.27 3.84
CA ALA A 199 -35.72 6.40 2.70
C ALA A 199 -37.16 5.88 2.72
N GLU A 200 -37.67 5.47 3.87
CA GLU A 200 -39.07 5.08 4.07
C GLU A 200 -40.02 6.25 3.79
N SER A 201 -39.69 7.46 4.27
CA SER A 201 -40.50 8.66 4.00
C SER A 201 -40.57 9.00 2.51
N LEU A 202 -39.46 8.87 1.78
CA LEU A 202 -39.39 9.10 0.34
C LEU A 202 -40.13 8.04 -0.48
N GLN A 203 -40.14 6.78 -0.03
CA GLN A 203 -40.91 5.71 -0.67
C GLN A 203 -42.41 5.80 -0.37
N SER A 204 -42.79 6.37 0.77
CA SER A 204 -44.18 6.53 1.19
C SER A 204 -44.95 7.68 0.52
N VAL A 205 -44.27 8.54 -0.26
CA VAL A 205 -44.95 9.57 -1.07
C VAL A 205 -45.52 8.93 -2.33
N PRO A 206 -46.86 8.81 -2.48
CA PRO A 206 -47.45 8.24 -3.69
C PRO A 206 -47.17 9.18 -4.87
N ALA A 207 -46.90 8.58 -6.04
CA ALA A 207 -46.66 9.24 -7.32
C ALA A 207 -47.91 9.95 -7.89
N THR A 208 -48.51 10.84 -7.11
CA THR A 208 -49.67 11.66 -7.46
C THR A 208 -49.43 13.08 -6.96
N GLY A 209 -48.93 13.95 -7.84
CA GLY A 209 -48.85 15.39 -7.58
C GLY A 209 -47.57 16.00 -8.10
N GLY A 210 -47.49 16.23 -9.41
CA GLY A 210 -46.39 16.96 -10.01
C GLY A 210 -46.33 18.39 -9.46
N LEU A 211 -45.36 18.65 -8.58
CA LEU A 211 -44.85 19.99 -8.30
C LEU A 211 -43.34 19.90 -8.20
N ARG A 212 -42.68 20.05 -9.36
CA ARG A 212 -41.26 20.37 -9.44
C ARG A 212 -41.04 21.74 -8.80
N ARG A 213 -40.38 21.75 -7.64
CA ARG A 213 -39.68 22.90 -7.03
C ARG A 213 -38.54 22.29 -6.22
N SER A 214 -37.34 22.81 -6.13
CA SER A 214 -36.58 23.81 -6.88
C SER A 214 -35.13 23.47 -6.51
N ASP A 215 -34.23 23.38 -7.49
CA ASP A 215 -32.80 23.25 -7.24
C ASP A 215 -32.34 24.38 -6.33
N SER A 216 -31.83 24.05 -5.14
CA SER A 216 -30.84 24.89 -4.45
C SER A 216 -30.12 24.12 -3.34
N GLN A 217 -28.83 23.92 -3.58
CA GLN A 217 -27.74 23.94 -2.59
C GLN A 217 -27.57 22.73 -1.66
N LEU A 218 -27.14 21.60 -2.24
CA LEU A 218 -26.22 20.68 -1.58
C LEU A 218 -25.08 20.31 -2.56
N SER A 219 -24.40 21.35 -3.04
CA SER A 219 -23.25 21.24 -3.94
C SER A 219 -21.98 21.63 -3.20
N MET A 220 -21.49 20.77 -2.30
CA MET A 220 -20.14 20.90 -1.72
C MET A 220 -19.34 19.60 -1.70
N LEU A 221 -19.78 18.52 -2.36
CA LEU A 221 -19.07 17.23 -2.32
C LEU A 221 -18.70 16.63 -3.69
N SER A 222 -18.90 17.34 -4.79
CA SER A 222 -18.63 16.79 -6.13
C SER A 222 -17.21 17.02 -6.68
N VAL A 223 -16.28 17.67 -5.95
CA VAL A 223 -14.91 17.87 -6.47
C VAL A 223 -14.04 16.60 -6.39
N ALA A 224 -14.43 15.58 -5.62
CA ALA A 224 -13.66 14.33 -5.52
C ALA A 224 -14.07 13.24 -6.53
N SER A 225 -15.09 13.48 -7.36
CA SER A 225 -15.68 12.42 -8.21
C SER A 225 -15.12 12.35 -9.64
N SER A 226 -14.14 13.17 -10.03
CA SER A 226 -13.66 13.22 -11.42
C SER A 226 -12.39 12.40 -11.71
N VAL A 227 -11.97 11.49 -10.81
CA VAL A 227 -10.75 10.66 -11.02
C VAL A 227 -11.04 9.16 -11.15
N TYR A 228 -12.30 8.72 -11.05
CA TYR A 228 -12.69 7.32 -11.20
C TYR A 228 -13.68 7.13 -12.35
N ASP A 229 -13.21 7.33 -13.58
CA ASP A 229 -13.88 6.77 -14.76
C ASP A 229 -13.23 5.43 -15.09
N GLY A 230 -13.82 4.33 -14.58
CA GLY A 230 -13.28 2.98 -14.81
C GLY A 230 -13.77 1.85 -13.90
N ALA A 231 -14.64 2.09 -12.92
CA ALA A 231 -15.20 1.00 -12.09
C ALA A 231 -16.49 0.43 -12.73
N PRO A 232 -16.64 -0.91 -12.84
CA PRO A 232 -17.86 -1.52 -13.34
C PRO A 232 -19.00 -1.25 -12.34
N LYS A 233 -20.12 -0.71 -12.84
CA LYS A 233 -21.33 -0.50 -12.06
C LYS A 233 -21.83 -1.84 -11.50
N SER A 234 -21.56 -2.11 -10.22
CA SER A 234 -22.15 -3.23 -9.50
C SER A 234 -23.66 -3.03 -9.43
N ARG A 235 -24.42 -4.03 -9.90
CA ARG A 235 -25.89 -4.09 -9.91
C ARG A 235 -26.45 -4.63 -8.58
N SER A 236 -25.93 -4.16 -7.45
CA SER A 236 -26.53 -4.42 -6.13
C SER A 236 -27.19 -3.14 -5.62
N GLY A 237 -28.43 -3.27 -5.13
CA GLY A 237 -29.37 -2.18 -4.90
C GLY A 237 -28.81 -0.98 -4.12
N THR A 238 -29.02 0.21 -4.69
CA THR A 238 -28.67 1.51 -4.14
C THR A 238 -29.40 1.76 -2.81
N SER A 239 -28.77 1.40 -1.70
CA SER A 239 -29.07 1.98 -0.39
C SER A 239 -28.37 3.35 -0.28
N PRO A 240 -29.04 4.42 0.19
CA PRO A 240 -28.40 5.71 0.44
C PRO A 240 -27.26 5.64 1.48
N ALA A 241 -27.12 4.50 2.17
CA ALA A 241 -26.00 4.21 3.07
C ALA A 241 -24.66 3.90 2.37
N ASP A 242 -24.68 3.62 1.06
CA ASP A 242 -23.49 3.32 0.25
C ASP A 242 -22.86 4.54 -0.40
N LEU A 243 -23.38 5.75 -0.15
CA LEU A 243 -22.66 6.96 -0.51
C LEU A 243 -21.34 7.00 0.25
N HIS A 244 -20.24 7.22 -0.48
CA HIS A 244 -18.90 7.42 0.07
C HIS A 244 -18.92 8.36 1.29
N GLY A 245 -19.86 9.33 1.34
CA GLY A 245 -20.18 10.22 2.46
C GLY A 245 -20.43 9.58 3.83
N MET A 246 -20.70 8.28 3.92
CA MET A 246 -20.93 7.55 5.18
C MET A 246 -19.79 6.63 5.60
N TRP A 247 -18.75 6.46 4.78
CA TRP A 247 -17.65 5.59 5.16
C TRP A 247 -16.83 6.22 6.29
N TYR A 248 -16.35 5.40 7.21
CA TYR A 248 -15.43 5.84 8.26
C TYR A 248 -14.22 6.60 7.66
N PRO A 249 -13.87 7.82 8.14
CA PRO A 249 -12.88 8.66 7.46
C PRO A 249 -11.49 8.01 7.26
N PRO A 250 -10.91 7.28 8.23
CA PRO A 250 -9.66 6.54 8.03
C PRO A 250 -9.71 5.51 6.90
N LEU A 251 -10.86 4.86 6.69
CA LEU A 251 -11.05 3.93 5.57
C LEU A 251 -10.92 4.65 4.22
N ARG A 252 -11.55 5.82 4.06
CA ARG A 252 -11.45 6.61 2.82
C ARG A 252 -10.03 7.11 2.58
N ARG A 253 -9.40 7.63 3.63
CA ARG A 253 -8.02 8.13 3.61
C ARG A 253 -7.04 7.05 3.16
N ALA A 254 -7.23 5.83 3.64
CA ALA A 254 -6.42 4.68 3.26
C ALA A 254 -6.64 4.25 1.81
N LEU A 255 -7.89 4.14 1.35
CA LEU A 255 -8.19 3.76 -0.04
C LEU A 255 -7.64 4.78 -1.04
N LEU A 256 -7.74 6.08 -0.73
CA LEU A 256 -7.15 7.13 -1.56
C LEU A 256 -5.62 7.04 -1.60
N CYS A 257 -4.99 6.76 -0.45
CA CYS A 257 -3.56 6.55 -0.36
C CYS A 257 -3.11 5.33 -1.18
N LEU A 258 -3.78 4.19 -1.04
CA LEU A 258 -3.52 2.97 -1.82
C LEU A 258 -3.62 3.23 -3.34
N SER A 259 -4.66 3.91 -3.80
CA SER A 259 -4.85 4.21 -5.23
C SER A 259 -3.80 5.18 -5.80
N LYS A 260 -3.21 6.03 -4.96
CA LYS A 260 -2.11 6.92 -5.36
C LYS A 260 -0.79 6.14 -5.40
N LEU A 261 -0.51 5.39 -4.33
CA LEU A 261 0.72 4.61 -4.22
C LEU A 261 0.80 3.50 -5.29
N SER A 262 -0.32 2.88 -5.68
CA SER A 262 -0.32 1.81 -6.68
C SER A 262 0.17 2.26 -8.06
N ARG A 263 0.02 3.55 -8.38
CA ARG A 263 0.48 4.13 -9.66
C ARG A 263 1.91 4.68 -9.57
N CYS A 264 2.35 5.04 -8.36
CA CYS A 264 3.52 5.88 -8.19
C CYS A 264 4.67 5.22 -7.40
N ALA A 265 4.41 4.21 -6.58
CA ALA A 265 5.45 3.43 -5.91
C ALA A 265 5.91 2.27 -6.79
N ASP A 266 7.14 1.81 -6.58
CA ASP A 266 7.59 0.52 -7.09
C ASP A 266 6.83 -0.63 -6.41
N ARG A 267 6.85 -1.82 -7.03
CA ARG A 267 6.07 -2.96 -6.54
C ARG A 267 6.41 -3.35 -5.10
N ASN A 268 7.69 -3.31 -4.75
CA ASN A 268 8.15 -3.74 -3.43
C ASN A 268 7.77 -2.73 -2.35
N ALA A 269 7.99 -1.43 -2.58
CA ALA A 269 7.55 -0.41 -1.63
C ALA A 269 6.03 -0.33 -1.51
N PHE A 270 5.30 -0.48 -2.62
CA PHE A 270 3.83 -0.53 -2.59
C PHE A 270 3.33 -1.70 -1.73
N GLN A 271 3.91 -2.88 -1.87
CA GLN A 271 3.56 -4.05 -1.09
C GLN A 271 3.75 -3.82 0.41
N GLY A 272 4.92 -3.33 0.83
CA GLY A 272 5.19 -3.01 2.23
C GLY A 272 4.23 -1.96 2.80
N LEU A 273 4.07 -0.84 2.09
CA LEU A 273 3.15 0.23 2.49
C LEU A 273 1.70 -0.24 2.53
N SER A 274 1.28 -1.09 1.58
CA SER A 274 -0.09 -1.59 1.55
C SER A 274 -0.41 -2.44 2.78
N GLN A 275 0.54 -3.25 3.24
CA GLN A 275 0.38 -4.06 4.44
C GLN A 275 0.21 -3.16 5.67
N GLU A 276 1.06 -2.13 5.80
CA GLU A 276 0.97 -1.14 6.87
C GLU A 276 -0.35 -0.37 6.86
N ILE A 277 -0.80 0.10 5.68
CA ILE A 277 -2.08 0.81 5.51
C ILE A 277 -3.24 -0.09 5.95
N LEU A 278 -3.30 -1.32 5.46
CA LEU A 278 -4.40 -2.23 5.76
C LEU A 278 -4.43 -2.62 7.25
N GLN A 279 -3.27 -2.84 7.85
CA GLN A 279 -3.15 -3.08 9.28
C GLN A 279 -3.59 -1.85 10.09
N ALA A 280 -3.16 -0.65 9.71
CA ALA A 280 -3.51 0.60 10.35
C ALA A 280 -5.02 0.86 10.31
N VAL A 281 -5.65 0.64 9.14
CA VAL A 281 -7.11 0.78 8.99
C VAL A 281 -7.86 -0.22 9.85
N CYS A 282 -7.45 -1.50 9.85
CA CYS A 282 -8.09 -2.52 10.66
C CYS A 282 -8.00 -2.18 12.16
N SER A 283 -6.84 -1.69 12.61
CA SER A 283 -6.64 -1.23 13.99
C SER A 283 -7.53 -0.02 14.32
N SER A 284 -7.58 0.98 13.43
CA SER A 284 -8.41 2.18 13.61
C SER A 284 -9.91 1.86 13.64
N ILE A 285 -10.38 0.95 12.78
CA ILE A 285 -11.77 0.45 12.79
C ILE A 285 -12.05 -0.30 14.09
N GLY A 286 -11.13 -1.18 14.54
CA GLY A 286 -11.27 -1.90 15.80
C GLY A 286 -11.34 -0.96 17.01
N GLY A 287 -10.53 0.10 17.03
CA GLY A 287 -10.57 1.14 18.06
C GLY A 287 -11.88 1.92 18.07
N ALA A 288 -12.40 2.30 16.89
CA ALA A 288 -13.71 2.94 16.77
C ALA A 288 -14.85 2.01 17.21
N ALA A 289 -14.80 0.73 16.80
CA ALA A 289 -15.77 -0.28 17.21
C ALA A 289 -15.79 -0.46 18.74
N ALA A 290 -14.62 -0.50 19.39
CA ALA A 290 -14.53 -0.60 20.85
C ALA A 290 -15.20 0.59 21.56
N ARG A 291 -15.07 1.81 21.03
CA ARG A 291 -15.76 3.00 21.58
C ARG A 291 -17.27 2.93 21.38
N ILE A 292 -17.74 2.46 20.22
CA ILE A 292 -19.17 2.27 19.98
C ILE A 292 -19.75 1.20 20.93
N LYS A 293 -18.99 0.12 21.20
CA LYS A 293 -19.38 -0.90 22.19
C LYS A 293 -19.59 -0.32 23.58
N SER A 294 -18.76 0.64 24.01
CA SER A 294 -18.88 1.25 25.33
C SER A 294 -19.96 2.33 25.43
N GLU A 295 -20.22 3.08 24.35
CA GLU A 295 -21.17 4.21 24.39
C GLU A 295 -22.62 3.80 24.08
N LYS A 296 -22.82 2.78 23.23
CA LYS A 296 -24.13 2.44 22.65
C LYS A 296 -24.56 1.02 22.98
N SER A 297 -24.01 0.06 22.26
CA SER A 297 -24.38 -1.35 22.32
C SER A 297 -23.25 -2.21 21.77
N GLN A 298 -23.08 -3.38 22.36
CA GLN A 298 -22.09 -4.35 21.91
C GLN A 298 -22.38 -4.84 20.49
N ILE A 299 -23.66 -5.00 20.12
CA ILE A 299 -24.10 -5.44 18.79
C ILE A 299 -23.72 -4.38 17.74
N ASP A 300 -24.03 -3.10 18.00
CA ASP A 300 -23.74 -2.00 17.08
C ASP A 300 -22.23 -1.86 16.79
N GLY A 301 -21.39 -2.00 17.81
CA GLY A 301 -19.95 -1.95 17.62
C GLY A 301 -19.40 -3.12 16.80
N MET A 302 -19.94 -4.33 16.98
CA MET A 302 -19.55 -5.50 16.18
C MET A 302 -20.03 -5.39 14.73
N LEU A 303 -21.27 -4.95 14.51
CA LEU A 303 -21.83 -4.74 13.18
C LEU A 303 -21.14 -3.58 12.43
N PHE A 304 -20.78 -2.50 13.12
CA PHE A 304 -19.96 -1.43 12.57
C PHE A 304 -18.64 -1.95 12.02
N GLN A 305 -17.95 -2.80 12.80
CA GLN A 305 -16.68 -3.39 12.41
C GLN A 305 -16.85 -4.32 11.19
N ILE A 306 -17.84 -5.21 11.21
CA ILE A 306 -18.12 -6.13 10.10
C ILE A 306 -18.43 -5.35 8.82
N LYS A 307 -19.30 -4.33 8.89
CA LYS A 307 -19.66 -3.49 7.74
C LYS A 307 -18.44 -2.83 7.11
N HIS A 308 -17.59 -2.18 7.90
CA HIS A 308 -16.43 -1.45 7.37
C HIS A 308 -15.33 -2.39 6.87
N LEU A 309 -15.18 -3.58 7.44
CA LEU A 309 -14.28 -4.62 6.93
C LEU A 309 -14.79 -5.23 5.62
N LEU A 310 -16.10 -5.39 5.44
CA LEU A 310 -16.70 -5.82 4.17
C LEU A 310 -16.47 -4.78 3.08
N ILE A 311 -16.69 -3.49 3.38
CA ILE A 311 -16.39 -2.40 2.44
C ILE A 311 -14.90 -2.42 2.09
N LEU A 312 -14.01 -2.52 3.09
CA LEU A 312 -12.57 -2.60 2.84
C LEU A 312 -12.23 -3.77 1.92
N ARG A 313 -12.76 -4.97 2.18
CA ARG A 313 -12.54 -6.16 1.36
C ARG A 313 -12.98 -5.97 -0.09
N GLU A 314 -14.13 -5.35 -0.32
CA GLU A 314 -14.64 -5.10 -1.67
C GLU A 314 -13.74 -4.09 -2.42
N GLN A 315 -13.36 -3.00 -1.73
CA GLN A 315 -12.60 -1.91 -2.35
C GLN A 315 -11.13 -2.27 -2.63
N ILE A 316 -10.57 -3.27 -1.95
CA ILE A 316 -9.21 -3.78 -2.22
C ILE A 316 -9.18 -4.83 -3.33
N ALA A 317 -10.33 -5.36 -3.76
CA ALA A 317 -10.40 -6.39 -4.79
C ALA A 317 -9.78 -6.00 -6.15
N PRO A 318 -9.87 -4.74 -6.65
CA PRO A 318 -9.23 -4.35 -7.91
C PRO A 318 -7.70 -4.40 -7.88
N PHE A 319 -7.07 -4.33 -6.70
CA PHE A 319 -5.62 -4.25 -6.51
C PHE A 319 -4.99 -5.64 -6.27
N GLN A 320 -5.70 -6.73 -6.61
CA GLN A 320 -5.30 -8.11 -6.33
C GLN A 320 -3.88 -8.49 -6.75
N VAL A 321 -3.42 -7.96 -7.89
CA VAL A 321 -2.10 -8.30 -8.45
C VAL A 321 -0.96 -7.63 -7.68
N ASP A 322 -1.23 -6.47 -7.07
CA ASP A 322 -0.19 -5.65 -6.43
C ASP A 322 0.01 -6.00 -4.94
N PHE A 323 -0.89 -6.77 -4.33
CA PHE A 323 -0.84 -7.14 -2.90
C PHE A 323 -0.21 -8.51 -2.61
N THR A 324 0.14 -9.30 -3.62
CA THR A 324 0.73 -10.63 -3.41
C THR A 324 2.24 -10.53 -3.27
N VAL A 325 2.76 -10.70 -2.05
CA VAL A 325 4.21 -10.78 -1.77
C VAL A 325 4.66 -12.24 -1.75
N LYS A 326 5.73 -12.55 -2.47
CA LYS A 326 6.50 -13.80 -2.30
C LYS A 326 7.60 -13.54 -1.26
N GLU A 327 7.30 -13.72 0.02
CA GLU A 327 8.36 -13.72 1.04
C GLU A 327 9.03 -15.10 1.03
N ILE A 328 10.33 -15.12 0.75
CA ILE A 328 11.19 -16.30 0.87
C ILE A 328 11.53 -16.45 2.34
N ASN A 329 10.69 -17.16 3.10
CA ASN A 329 10.97 -17.47 4.48
C ASN A 329 11.73 -18.80 4.57
N LEU A 330 12.76 -18.81 5.40
CA LEU A 330 13.51 -20.02 5.73
C LEU A 330 12.71 -20.80 6.79
N ASP A 331 12.30 -22.03 6.46
CA ASP A 331 11.62 -22.89 7.40
C ASP A 331 12.64 -23.66 8.26
N PHE A 332 12.67 -23.33 9.55
CA PHE A 332 13.52 -23.97 10.56
C PHE A 332 12.85 -25.15 11.26
N SER A 333 11.61 -25.52 10.89
CA SER A 333 10.86 -26.59 11.56
C SER A 333 11.63 -27.92 11.53
N HIS A 334 12.23 -28.24 10.39
CA HIS A 334 13.03 -29.46 10.21
C HIS A 334 14.40 -29.38 10.91
N ILE A 335 14.99 -28.19 11.02
CA ILE A 335 16.28 -27.98 11.69
C ILE A 335 16.20 -28.35 13.16
N LYS A 336 15.07 -28.07 13.81
CA LYS A 336 14.85 -28.45 15.22
C LYS A 336 14.90 -29.96 15.43
N ASP A 337 14.25 -30.72 14.56
CA ASP A 337 14.20 -32.18 14.67
C ASP A 337 15.55 -32.83 14.33
N THR A 338 16.23 -32.33 13.29
CA THR A 338 17.58 -32.80 12.90
C THR A 338 18.64 -32.41 13.94
N ALA A 339 18.57 -31.22 14.54
CA ALA A 339 19.45 -30.82 15.64
C ALA A 339 19.20 -31.64 16.92
N MET A 340 17.94 -32.00 17.20
CA MET A 340 17.63 -32.89 18.31
C MET A 340 18.21 -34.29 18.09
N ASN A 341 18.22 -34.79 16.85
CA ASN A 341 18.87 -36.05 16.50
C ASN A 341 20.40 -36.03 16.70
N VAL A 342 21.05 -34.89 16.42
CA VAL A 342 22.49 -34.68 16.72
C VAL A 342 22.74 -34.69 18.23
N LEU A 343 21.88 -34.01 19.02
CA LEU A 343 22.02 -33.93 20.47
C LEU A 343 21.77 -35.27 21.16
N GLN A 344 20.82 -36.07 20.66
CA GLN A 344 20.49 -37.39 21.20
C GLN A 344 21.55 -38.46 20.87
N LYS A 345 22.41 -38.25 19.85
CA LYS A 345 23.40 -39.24 19.40
C LYS A 345 24.82 -38.66 19.26
N PRO A 346 25.43 -38.18 20.37
CA PRO A 346 26.72 -37.49 20.33
C PRO A 346 27.89 -38.41 19.90
N SER A 347 27.79 -39.72 20.16
CA SER A 347 28.82 -40.70 19.82
C SER A 347 28.97 -40.97 18.32
N ARG A 348 28.02 -40.51 17.50
CA ARG A 348 28.03 -40.66 16.03
C ARG A 348 28.28 -39.34 15.29
N MET A 349 28.65 -38.28 16.02
CA MET A 349 28.96 -36.98 15.42
C MET A 349 30.26 -37.02 14.58
N PHE A 350 31.26 -37.78 15.01
CA PHE A 350 32.60 -37.81 14.38
C PHE A 350 32.98 -39.21 13.86
N SER A 351 32.01 -40.08 13.59
CA SER A 351 32.33 -41.43 13.09
C SER A 351 32.77 -41.36 11.63
N PHE A 352 33.97 -41.81 11.26
CA PHE A 352 34.45 -41.81 9.86
C PHE A 352 33.71 -42.77 8.88
N SER A 353 32.46 -43.14 9.19
CA SER A 353 31.58 -43.96 8.36
C SER A 353 30.58 -43.09 7.58
N THR A 354 29.95 -43.65 6.55
CA THR A 354 28.95 -42.99 5.68
C THR A 354 27.71 -42.48 6.45
N ASN A 355 27.51 -42.90 7.70
CA ASN A 355 26.39 -42.52 8.56
C ASN A 355 26.80 -41.45 9.61
N ASN A 356 27.43 -40.37 9.17
CA ASN A 356 27.78 -39.24 10.03
C ASN A 356 26.57 -38.36 10.30
N VAL A 357 26.16 -38.27 11.57
CA VAL A 357 25.00 -37.45 11.99
C VAL A 357 25.28 -35.95 11.80
N LEU A 358 26.55 -35.52 11.87
CA LEU A 358 26.95 -34.13 11.53
C LEU A 358 26.86 -33.84 10.04
N LEU A 359 27.22 -34.81 9.18
CA LEU A 359 27.07 -34.65 7.73
C LEU A 359 25.59 -34.67 7.35
N GLU A 360 24.80 -35.57 7.94
CA GLU A 360 23.33 -35.58 7.80
C GLU A 360 22.71 -34.25 8.23
N PHE A 361 23.16 -33.65 9.34
CA PHE A 361 22.71 -32.32 9.74
C PHE A 361 23.17 -31.20 8.78
N LEU A 362 24.37 -31.27 8.20
CA LEU A 362 24.83 -30.25 7.24
C LEU A 362 24.18 -30.40 5.86
N LEU A 363 23.81 -31.62 5.47
CA LEU A 363 23.15 -31.94 4.21
C LEU A 363 21.62 -31.76 4.28
N ASP A 364 20.97 -32.27 5.33
CA ASP A 364 19.51 -32.23 5.52
C ASP A 364 19.02 -31.14 6.49
N GLY A 365 19.92 -30.53 7.27
CA GLY A 365 19.62 -29.38 8.14
C GLY A 365 19.76 -28.03 7.45
N ALA A 366 19.92 -28.00 6.12
CA ALA A 366 19.77 -26.76 5.37
C ALA A 366 18.31 -26.27 5.51
N PRO A 367 18.09 -24.99 5.89
CA PRO A 367 16.73 -24.47 6.03
C PRO A 367 16.01 -24.56 4.69
N HIS A 368 14.88 -25.25 4.67
CA HIS A 368 14.10 -25.38 3.46
C HIS A 368 13.46 -24.04 3.15
N VAL A 369 13.61 -23.58 1.90
CA VAL A 369 12.96 -22.37 1.43
C VAL A 369 11.46 -22.66 1.31
N LYS A 370 10.65 -22.13 2.23
CA LYS A 370 9.20 -22.11 2.07
C LYS A 370 8.79 -20.74 1.56
N GLU A 371 8.34 -20.70 0.32
CA GLU A 371 7.69 -19.54 -0.25
C GLU A 371 6.37 -19.31 0.49
N GLN A 372 6.33 -18.33 1.40
CA GLN A 372 5.09 -17.90 2.01
C GLN A 372 4.54 -16.72 1.22
N LEU A 373 3.42 -16.98 0.52
CA LEU A 373 2.61 -15.93 -0.07
C LEU A 373 1.92 -15.14 1.03
N LYS A 374 2.55 -14.03 1.43
CA LYS A 374 1.98 -13.08 2.37
C LYS A 374 1.15 -12.10 1.58
N ASP A 375 -0.15 -12.37 1.58
CA ASP A 375 -1.14 -11.54 0.91
C ASP A 375 -1.75 -10.59 1.95
N SER A 376 -1.58 -9.29 1.74
CA SER A 376 -2.14 -8.25 2.61
C SER A 376 -3.67 -8.34 2.72
N ARG A 377 -4.34 -8.95 1.74
CA ARG A 377 -5.79 -9.25 1.79
C ARG A 377 -6.14 -10.33 2.80
N ARG A 378 -5.29 -11.35 2.97
CA ARG A 378 -5.53 -12.42 3.95
C ARG A 378 -5.62 -11.88 5.38
N LEU A 379 -4.95 -10.77 5.68
CA LEU A 379 -5.10 -10.07 6.96
C LEU A 379 -6.54 -9.57 7.16
N VAL A 380 -7.09 -8.87 6.17
CA VAL A 380 -8.46 -8.34 6.21
C VAL A 380 -9.47 -9.47 6.28
N GLU A 381 -9.29 -10.54 5.49
CA GLU A 381 -10.19 -11.70 5.51
C GLU A 381 -10.13 -12.47 6.85
N ARG A 382 -8.94 -12.62 7.44
CA ARG A 382 -8.78 -13.24 8.77
C ARG A 382 -9.49 -12.41 9.85
N GLN A 383 -9.30 -11.09 9.84
CA GLN A 383 -9.95 -10.19 10.78
C GLN A 383 -11.47 -10.19 10.59
N LEU A 384 -11.96 -10.17 9.34
CA LEU A 384 -13.39 -10.25 9.05
C LEU A 384 -13.97 -11.56 9.59
N LYS A 385 -13.35 -12.70 9.29
CA LYS A 385 -13.80 -14.02 9.77
C LYS A 385 -13.85 -14.08 11.29
N ALA A 386 -12.79 -13.65 11.97
CA ALA A 386 -12.73 -13.62 13.43
C ALA A 386 -13.84 -12.75 14.04
N ASN A 387 -14.11 -11.56 13.47
CA ASN A 387 -15.18 -10.69 13.96
C ASN A 387 -16.59 -11.26 13.70
N CYS A 388 -16.79 -11.94 12.57
CA CYS A 388 -18.03 -12.65 12.28
C CYS A 388 -18.26 -13.82 13.26
N GLU A 389 -17.24 -14.62 13.54
CA GLU A 389 -17.30 -15.72 14.52
C GLU A 389 -17.60 -15.19 15.92
N LEU A 390 -16.93 -14.12 16.35
CA LEU A 390 -17.22 -13.47 17.63
C LEU A 390 -18.67 -12.96 17.69
N PHE A 391 -19.17 -12.37 16.59
CA PHE A 391 -20.54 -11.87 16.52
C PHE A 391 -21.57 -13.00 16.60
N ILE A 392 -21.34 -14.10 15.90
CA ILE A 392 -22.19 -15.30 15.95
C ILE A 392 -22.19 -15.85 17.37
N ASN A 393 -21.02 -16.07 17.97
CA ASN A 393 -20.91 -16.61 19.33
C ASN A 393 -21.61 -15.70 20.36
N TYR A 394 -21.44 -14.38 20.25
CA TYR A 394 -22.11 -13.43 21.14
C TYR A 394 -23.63 -13.46 20.97
N SER A 395 -24.12 -13.48 19.73
CA SER A 395 -25.55 -13.52 19.42
C SER A 395 -26.18 -14.82 19.90
N THR A 396 -25.52 -15.95 19.67
CA THR A 396 -25.96 -17.27 20.14
C THR A 396 -25.96 -17.33 21.66
N PHE A 397 -24.93 -16.80 22.33
CA PHE A 397 -24.88 -16.73 23.79
C PHE A 397 -26.00 -15.84 24.37
N GLN A 398 -26.36 -14.74 23.71
CA GLN A 398 -27.50 -13.92 24.17
C GLN A 398 -28.85 -14.66 24.13
N ILE A 399 -28.99 -15.65 23.26
CA ILE A 399 -30.23 -16.41 23.06
C ILE A 399 -30.23 -17.69 23.91
N VAL A 400 -29.15 -18.47 23.84
CA VAL A 400 -29.02 -19.83 24.40
C VAL A 400 -28.07 -19.89 25.61
N GLY A 401 -27.46 -18.77 26.02
CA GLY A 401 -26.48 -18.72 27.12
C GLY A 401 -26.93 -19.40 28.42
N PRO A 402 -28.15 -19.14 28.93
CA PRO A 402 -28.64 -19.84 30.13
C PRO A 402 -28.67 -21.36 29.98
N LEU A 403 -28.95 -21.86 28.78
CA LEU A 403 -28.94 -23.30 28.47
C LEU A 403 -27.51 -23.82 28.30
N SER A 404 -26.59 -23.08 27.67
CA SER A 404 -25.19 -23.51 27.54
C SER A 404 -24.46 -23.53 28.88
N ASP A 405 -24.78 -22.59 29.77
CA ASP A 405 -24.22 -22.54 31.13
C ASP A 405 -24.75 -23.69 31.99
N PHE A 406 -26.00 -24.10 31.76
CA PHE A 406 -26.56 -25.28 32.39
C PHE A 406 -25.91 -26.57 31.85
N LEU A 407 -25.77 -26.70 30.53
CA LEU A 407 -25.16 -27.86 29.88
C LEU A 407 -23.70 -28.04 30.30
N SER A 408 -22.91 -26.97 30.32
CA SER A 408 -21.51 -27.05 30.78
C SER A 408 -21.38 -27.47 32.25
N LYS A 409 -22.26 -26.97 33.13
CA LYS A 409 -22.32 -27.44 34.53
C LYS A 409 -22.73 -28.90 34.64
N ALA A 410 -23.64 -29.35 33.77
CA ALA A 410 -24.05 -30.75 33.71
C ALA A 410 -22.94 -31.66 33.21
N ASP A 411 -22.18 -31.25 32.19
CA ASP A 411 -21.06 -32.00 31.65
C ASP A 411 -19.92 -32.15 32.67
N ILE A 412 -19.54 -31.05 33.35
CA ILE A 412 -18.52 -31.08 34.42
C ILE A 412 -18.94 -32.03 35.54
N TYR A 413 -20.21 -31.97 35.96
CA TYR A 413 -20.73 -32.84 37.01
C TYR A 413 -20.77 -34.32 36.59
N LEU A 414 -21.07 -34.60 35.32
CA LEU A 414 -21.08 -35.95 34.76
C LEU A 414 -19.67 -36.54 34.61
N GLU A 415 -18.66 -35.69 34.38
CA GLU A 415 -17.24 -36.11 34.33
C GLU A 415 -16.66 -36.35 35.73
N GLU A 416 -17.01 -35.53 36.72
CA GLU A 416 -16.49 -35.63 38.10
C GLU A 416 -17.21 -36.69 38.96
N SER A 417 -18.47 -37.00 38.68
CA SER A 417 -19.30 -37.85 39.54
C SER A 417 -19.53 -39.26 38.97
N LYS A 418 -19.24 -40.30 39.77
CA LYS A 418 -19.54 -41.71 39.42
C LYS A 418 -21.05 -42.03 39.45
N GLU A 419 -21.86 -41.21 40.12
CA GLU A 419 -23.32 -41.33 40.16
C GLU A 419 -23.96 -40.44 39.10
N LYS A 420 -24.61 -41.05 38.11
CA LYS A 420 -25.20 -40.38 36.94
C LYS A 420 -26.52 -39.64 37.21
N ASN A 421 -26.89 -39.44 38.48
CA ASN A 421 -28.19 -38.89 38.84
C ASN A 421 -28.11 -37.37 38.92
N LEU A 422 -28.45 -36.70 37.81
CA LEU A 422 -28.58 -35.24 37.73
C LEU A 422 -29.75 -34.71 38.57
N SER A 423 -30.80 -35.51 38.75
CA SER A 423 -32.04 -35.12 39.46
C SER A 423 -31.90 -34.95 40.98
N SER A 424 -30.78 -35.38 41.58
CA SER A 424 -30.51 -35.19 43.00
C SER A 424 -29.96 -33.79 43.32
N GLN A 425 -29.51 -33.05 42.31
CA GLN A 425 -28.92 -31.74 42.46
C GLN A 425 -29.98 -30.63 42.46
N ASN A 426 -29.85 -29.69 43.40
CA ASN A 426 -30.82 -28.60 43.57
C ASN A 426 -30.92 -27.64 42.35
N TRP A 427 -29.86 -27.54 41.57
CA TRP A 427 -29.80 -26.70 40.36
C TRP A 427 -30.28 -27.42 39.09
N ALA A 428 -30.49 -28.73 39.14
CA ALA A 428 -30.96 -29.56 38.01
C ALA A 428 -32.38 -30.11 38.23
N LYS A 429 -33.14 -29.49 39.13
CA LYS A 429 -34.57 -29.79 39.32
C LYS A 429 -35.36 -29.42 38.08
N ALA A 430 -36.43 -30.19 37.81
CA ALA A 430 -37.28 -30.01 36.63
C ALA A 430 -37.90 -28.60 36.53
N GLU A 431 -38.20 -27.96 37.67
CA GLU A 431 -38.74 -26.60 37.72
C GLU A 431 -37.73 -25.56 37.22
N VAL A 432 -36.47 -25.63 37.68
CA VAL A 432 -35.39 -24.73 37.27
C VAL A 432 -35.06 -24.91 35.78
N LEU A 433 -35.09 -26.16 35.31
CA LEU A 433 -34.95 -26.48 33.89
C LEU A 433 -36.09 -25.90 33.04
N ALA A 434 -37.33 -26.01 33.51
CA ALA A 434 -38.49 -25.43 32.82
C ALA A 434 -38.38 -23.90 32.73
N ASP A 435 -37.92 -23.24 33.80
CA ASP A 435 -37.69 -21.79 33.83
C ASP A 435 -36.58 -21.36 32.86
N ILE A 436 -35.44 -22.08 32.82
CA ILE A 436 -34.33 -21.82 31.88
C ILE A 436 -34.80 -21.99 30.42
N VAL A 437 -35.57 -23.05 30.14
CA VAL A 437 -36.12 -23.30 28.79
C VAL A 437 -37.15 -22.22 28.41
N ALA A 438 -38.02 -21.81 29.33
CA ALA A 438 -38.98 -20.73 29.10
C ALA A 438 -38.28 -19.39 28.87
N GLU A 439 -37.19 -19.11 29.59
CA GLU A 439 -36.34 -17.94 29.37
C GLU A 439 -35.68 -17.97 27.99
N CYS A 440 -35.12 -19.11 27.57
CA CYS A 440 -34.54 -19.27 26.23
C CYS A 440 -35.59 -19.08 25.13
N GLN A 441 -36.79 -19.65 25.28
CA GLN A 441 -37.90 -19.48 24.34
C GLN A 441 -38.32 -18.00 24.23
N ARG A 442 -38.38 -17.27 25.35
CA ARG A 442 -38.65 -15.84 25.34
C ARG A 442 -37.52 -15.05 24.65
N ASN A 443 -36.26 -15.41 24.90
CA ASN A 443 -35.10 -14.80 24.25
C ASN A 443 -35.10 -15.02 22.74
N ILE A 444 -35.48 -16.22 22.26
CA ILE A 444 -35.67 -16.50 20.83
C ILE A 444 -36.73 -15.57 20.24
N GLY A 445 -37.87 -15.41 20.92
CA GLY A 445 -38.97 -14.57 20.42
C GLY A 445 -38.65 -13.07 20.34
N VAL A 446 -37.87 -12.54 21.29
CA VAL A 446 -37.64 -11.09 21.41
C VAL A 446 -36.28 -10.65 20.85
N LYS A 447 -35.20 -11.37 21.16
CA LYS A 447 -33.83 -10.97 20.79
C LYS A 447 -33.49 -11.32 19.35
N LEU A 448 -33.98 -12.44 18.82
CA LEU A 448 -33.68 -12.87 17.44
C LEU A 448 -34.18 -11.86 16.39
N PRO A 449 -35.44 -11.35 16.45
CA PRO A 449 -35.90 -10.34 15.49
C PRO A 449 -35.15 -9.01 15.64
N SER A 450 -34.76 -8.64 16.86
CA SER A 450 -33.98 -7.42 17.13
C SER A 450 -32.57 -7.48 16.51
N ILE A 451 -31.89 -8.62 16.64
CA ILE A 451 -30.59 -8.87 16.01
C ILE A 451 -30.74 -8.86 14.49
N GLN A 452 -31.77 -9.52 13.95
CA GLN A 452 -32.03 -9.52 12.50
C GLN A 452 -32.26 -8.10 11.96
N ARG A 453 -33.07 -7.29 12.65
CA ARG A 453 -33.30 -5.88 12.26
C ARG A 453 -32.01 -5.07 12.29
N SER A 454 -31.19 -5.27 13.32
CA SER A 454 -29.88 -4.61 13.42
C SER A 454 -28.95 -5.05 12.29
N MET A 455 -28.92 -6.34 11.94
CA MET A 455 -28.14 -6.83 10.80
C MET A 455 -28.58 -6.21 9.47
N GLN A 456 -29.90 -6.06 9.24
CA GLN A 456 -30.44 -5.42 8.04
C GLN A 456 -30.04 -3.94 7.93
N LEU A 457 -30.04 -3.23 9.05
CA LEU A 457 -29.67 -1.82 9.13
C LEU A 457 -28.19 -1.58 8.75
N TYR A 458 -27.30 -2.50 9.14
CA TYR A 458 -25.86 -2.36 8.91
C TYR A 458 -25.40 -3.03 7.62
N ILE A 459 -25.95 -4.19 7.27
CA ILE A 459 -25.52 -5.03 6.15
C ILE A 459 -26.57 -4.92 5.03
N SER A 460 -26.29 -4.08 4.02
CA SER A 460 -27.19 -3.89 2.87
C SER A 460 -27.34 -5.14 1.98
N ASN A 461 -26.40 -6.10 2.07
CA ASN A 461 -26.41 -7.31 1.24
C ASN A 461 -27.12 -8.49 1.92
N LYS A 462 -28.27 -8.89 1.36
CA LYS A 462 -29.10 -10.00 1.82
C LYS A 462 -28.38 -11.36 1.83
N GLU A 463 -27.43 -11.60 0.93
CA GLU A 463 -26.67 -12.86 0.92
C GLU A 463 -25.70 -12.93 2.09
N THR A 464 -25.03 -11.83 2.40
CA THR A 464 -24.10 -11.76 3.54
C THR A 464 -24.86 -11.82 4.87
N GLU A 465 -26.02 -11.17 4.94
CA GLU A 465 -26.96 -11.31 6.07
C GLU A 465 -27.35 -12.78 6.26
N PHE A 466 -27.78 -13.47 5.20
CA PHE A 466 -28.19 -14.87 5.28
C PHE A 466 -27.07 -15.80 5.76
N ILE A 467 -25.84 -15.60 5.27
CA ILE A 467 -24.67 -16.39 5.70
C ILE A 467 -24.39 -16.21 7.19
N LEU A 468 -24.51 -15.00 7.72
CA LEU A 468 -24.27 -14.70 9.13
C LEU A 468 -25.45 -15.10 10.02
N TYR A 469 -26.68 -15.06 9.50
CA TYR A 469 -27.89 -15.39 10.24
C TYR A 469 -28.11 -16.90 10.36
N LYS A 470 -27.71 -17.68 9.35
CA LYS A 470 -27.90 -19.14 9.31
C LYS A 470 -27.28 -19.91 10.50
N PRO A 471 -26.08 -19.56 11.02
CA PRO A 471 -25.53 -20.19 12.22
C PRO A 471 -26.19 -19.76 13.54
N ILE A 472 -26.89 -18.62 13.55
CA ILE A 472 -27.55 -18.06 14.74
C ILE A 472 -28.96 -18.64 14.89
N LYS A 473 -29.65 -18.86 13.77
CA LYS A 473 -30.95 -19.54 13.69
C LYS A 473 -30.80 -21.05 13.81
#